data_AF-A0A9Q9B0E5-F1
#
_entry.id   AF-A0A9Q9B0E5-F1
#
_cell.length_a   1.000
_cell.length_b   1.000
_cell.length_c   1.000
_cell.angle_alpha   90.00
_cell.angle_beta   90.00
_cell.angle_gamma   90.00
#
_symmetry.space_group_name_H-M   'P 1'
#
loop_
_entity.id
_entity.type
_entity.pdbx_description
1 polymer ?
#
loop_
_entity_poly.entity_id
_entity_poly.type
_entity_poly.pdbx_seq_one_letter_code
_entity_poly.pdbx_strand_id
1 'polypeptide(L)'
;MAPALDPDFIEHITSTTTHTLTRRDLTVNHTQGVTVGIIGVYVVVIALLWNMPYVRNVLWPFKMLTIAFHEFGHAFAAKLTGGKVESISLDPNEGGVTHMRGGKQAITLPAGYLGSSIIGALLIFCGFNIVASKIASFVLGACFLLTLYWARKDWLTIITILLATGLLVACWFIAHAQALRFVVLFIGVMSSLYSVWDICDDLILRKVNSSDASVFAKRYGGSSRCWGMIWSVVSVCFMASGIVAGLAAFRQTWEQQIQDSKGFIPTR
;
A
#
# COMPACT_ATOMS: atom_id res chain seq x y z
N MET A 1 -56.39 -31.53 -21.90
CA MET A 1 -55.25 -31.15 -22.76
C MET A 1 -54.73 -29.82 -22.24
N ALA A 2 -53.58 -29.81 -21.56
CA ALA A 2 -52.95 -28.56 -21.16
C ALA A 2 -52.35 -27.87 -22.41
N PRO A 3 -52.44 -26.54 -22.54
CA PRO A 3 -51.86 -25.83 -23.67
C PRO A 3 -50.33 -25.92 -23.64
N ALA A 4 -49.74 -26.15 -24.81
CA ALA A 4 -48.29 -26.15 -24.98
C ALA A 4 -47.75 -24.73 -24.73
N LEU A 5 -46.68 -24.62 -23.95
CA LEU A 5 -46.00 -23.36 -23.69
C LEU A 5 -45.36 -22.83 -24.98
N ASP A 6 -45.49 -21.52 -25.18
CA ASP A 6 -44.96 -20.80 -26.33
C ASP A 6 -43.43 -20.97 -26.45
N PRO A 7 -42.91 -21.42 -27.59
CA PRO A 7 -41.47 -21.57 -27.83
C PRO A 7 -40.68 -20.29 -27.54
N ASP A 8 -41.25 -19.12 -27.86
CA ASP A 8 -40.59 -17.82 -27.66
C ASP A 8 -40.47 -17.49 -26.16
N PHE A 9 -41.43 -17.94 -25.35
CA PHE A 9 -41.38 -17.78 -23.90
C PHE A 9 -40.31 -18.69 -23.27
N ILE A 10 -40.12 -19.91 -23.80
CA ILE A 10 -39.05 -20.81 -23.37
C ILE A 10 -37.68 -20.26 -23.79
N GLU A 11 -37.55 -19.72 -25.00
CA GLU A 11 -36.31 -19.09 -25.47
C GLU A 11 -35.97 -17.84 -24.66
N HIS A 12 -36.97 -17.03 -24.29
CA HIS A 12 -36.77 -15.85 -23.46
C HIS A 12 -36.39 -16.20 -22.01
N ILE A 13 -36.99 -17.24 -21.42
CA ILE A 13 -36.57 -17.76 -20.09
C ILE A 13 -35.17 -18.37 -20.16
N THR A 14 -34.84 -19.11 -21.21
CA THR A 14 -33.52 -19.73 -21.39
C THR A 14 -32.44 -18.64 -21.53
N SER A 15 -32.72 -17.61 -22.36
CA SER A 15 -31.88 -16.41 -22.53
C SER A 15 -31.66 -15.65 -21.22
N THR A 16 -32.71 -15.43 -20.42
CA THR A 16 -32.67 -14.67 -19.16
C THR A 16 -31.99 -15.45 -18.03
N THR A 17 -32.07 -16.78 -18.03
CA THR A 17 -31.41 -17.64 -17.04
C THR A 17 -29.92 -17.87 -17.39
N THR A 18 -29.54 -17.69 -18.66
CA THR A 18 -28.14 -17.52 -19.10
C THR A 18 -27.64 -16.07 -18.96
N HIS A 19 -28.09 -15.33 -17.94
CA HIS A 19 -27.23 -14.34 -17.30
C HIS A 19 -26.10 -15.04 -16.52
N THR A 20 -25.30 -15.79 -17.28
CA THR A 20 -23.85 -15.70 -17.29
C THR A 20 -23.25 -15.34 -15.93
N LEU A 21 -23.17 -16.36 -15.07
CA LEU A 21 -21.90 -16.67 -14.42
C LEU A 21 -20.84 -16.93 -15.50
N THR A 22 -20.50 -15.92 -16.32
CA THR A 22 -19.29 -15.98 -17.12
C THR A 22 -18.22 -16.09 -16.07
N ARG A 23 -17.61 -17.28 -15.99
CA ARG A 23 -16.38 -17.50 -15.24
C ARG A 23 -15.49 -16.33 -15.62
N ARG A 24 -15.30 -15.36 -14.72
CA ARG A 24 -14.51 -14.16 -15.00
C ARG A 24 -13.14 -14.71 -15.33
N ASP A 25 -12.85 -14.79 -16.61
CA ASP A 25 -11.63 -15.42 -17.05
C ASP A 25 -10.50 -14.61 -16.42
N LEU A 26 -9.63 -15.27 -15.66
CA LEU A 26 -8.47 -14.67 -15.01
C LEU A 26 -7.38 -14.38 -16.06
N THR A 27 -7.76 -14.26 -17.33
CA THR A 27 -6.88 -13.88 -18.43
C THR A 27 -6.39 -12.46 -18.16
N VAL A 28 -5.15 -12.39 -17.70
CA VAL A 28 -4.42 -11.16 -17.47
C VAL A 28 -4.03 -10.59 -18.83
N ASN A 29 -4.42 -9.35 -19.12
CA ASN A 29 -3.98 -8.69 -20.35
C ASN A 29 -2.48 -8.31 -20.25
N HIS A 30 -1.85 -7.96 -21.37
CA HIS A 30 -0.42 -7.61 -21.38
C HIS A 30 -0.07 -6.46 -20.39
N THR A 31 -0.90 -5.42 -20.33
CA THR A 31 -0.71 -4.28 -19.40
C THR A 31 -0.73 -4.71 -17.94
N GLN A 32 -1.68 -5.54 -17.56
CA GLN A 32 -1.82 -6.10 -16.22
C GLN A 32 -0.65 -7.05 -15.90
N GLY A 33 -0.24 -7.89 -16.86
CA GLY A 33 0.88 -8.82 -16.72
C GLY A 33 2.19 -8.10 -16.46
N VAL A 34 2.45 -7.03 -17.23
CA VAL A 34 3.61 -6.14 -17.00
C VAL A 34 3.55 -5.52 -15.59
N THR A 35 2.37 -5.09 -15.14
CA THR A 35 2.21 -4.48 -13.81
C THR A 35 2.53 -5.46 -12.70
N VAL A 36 1.99 -6.69 -12.77
CA VAL A 36 2.30 -7.75 -11.81
C VAL A 36 3.79 -8.14 -11.86
N GLY A 37 4.37 -8.22 -13.05
CA GLY A 37 5.81 -8.43 -13.22
C GLY A 37 6.64 -7.34 -12.54
N ILE A 38 6.27 -6.07 -12.70
CA ILE A 38 6.92 -4.93 -12.03
C ILE A 38 6.76 -5.00 -10.51
N ILE A 39 5.60 -5.41 -9.99
CA ILE A 39 5.44 -5.65 -8.54
C ILE A 39 6.46 -6.68 -8.04
N GLY A 40 6.59 -7.81 -8.75
CA GLY A 40 7.59 -8.83 -8.42
C GLY A 40 9.02 -8.28 -8.43
N VAL A 41 9.36 -7.48 -9.45
CA VAL A 41 10.66 -6.78 -9.51
C VAL A 41 10.84 -5.82 -8.33
N TYR A 42 9.81 -5.04 -7.97
CA TYR A 42 9.88 -4.14 -6.83
C TYR A 42 10.10 -4.87 -5.51
N VAL A 43 9.44 -6.00 -5.28
CA VAL A 43 9.69 -6.81 -4.08
C VAL A 43 11.16 -7.21 -3.98
N VAL A 44 11.76 -7.70 -5.07
CA VAL A 44 13.17 -8.10 -5.11
C VAL A 44 14.10 -6.91 -4.95
N VAL A 45 13.86 -5.83 -5.71
CA VAL A 45 14.70 -4.62 -5.66
C VAL A 45 14.65 -3.99 -4.27
N ILE A 46 13.46 -3.84 -3.68
CA ILE A 46 13.31 -3.32 -2.31
C ILE A 46 14.03 -4.24 -1.32
N ALA A 47 13.88 -5.56 -1.42
CA ALA A 47 14.59 -6.49 -0.56
C ALA A 47 16.11 -6.31 -0.65
N LEU A 48 16.65 -6.21 -1.86
CA LEU A 48 18.09 -5.98 -2.07
C LEU A 48 18.54 -4.63 -1.50
N LEU A 49 17.85 -3.54 -1.87
CA LEU A 49 18.17 -2.18 -1.42
C LEU A 49 18.05 -2.04 0.11
N TRP A 50 17.13 -2.76 0.74
CA TRP A 50 16.92 -2.72 2.19
C TRP A 50 18.05 -3.42 2.97
N ASN A 51 18.60 -4.50 2.41
CA ASN A 51 19.66 -5.29 3.07
C ASN A 51 21.08 -4.78 2.79
N MET A 52 21.30 -4.01 1.72
CA MET A 52 22.63 -3.48 1.39
C MET A 52 22.96 -2.22 2.21
N PRO A 53 24.06 -2.21 2.99
CA PRO A 53 24.52 -1.00 3.69
C PRO A 53 24.85 0.10 2.67
N TYR A 54 24.68 1.37 3.08
CA TYR A 54 24.80 2.59 2.25
C TYR A 54 23.72 2.77 1.18
N VAL A 55 23.38 1.73 0.41
CA VAL A 55 22.36 1.80 -0.65
C VAL A 55 20.96 1.97 -0.07
N ARG A 56 20.71 1.45 1.14
CA ARG A 56 19.46 1.64 1.88
C ARG A 56 19.06 3.11 2.04
N ASN A 57 20.01 4.03 2.05
CA ASN A 57 19.74 5.46 2.19
C ASN A 57 18.94 6.04 1.00
N VAL A 58 18.93 5.36 -0.15
CA VAL A 58 18.10 5.74 -1.31
C VAL A 58 16.61 5.54 -1.00
N LEU A 59 16.26 4.51 -0.22
CA LEU A 59 14.88 4.23 0.17
C LEU A 59 14.36 5.13 1.29
N TRP A 60 15.24 5.94 1.87
CA TRP A 60 15.02 6.66 3.11
C TRP A 60 13.75 7.56 3.13
N PRO A 61 13.47 8.43 2.12
CA PRO A 61 12.26 9.25 2.15
C PRO A 61 10.98 8.43 2.04
N PHE A 62 11.00 7.34 1.27
CA PHE A 62 9.87 6.43 1.16
C PHE A 62 9.68 5.62 2.45
N LYS A 63 10.79 5.25 3.12
CA LYS A 63 10.77 4.53 4.40
C LYS A 63 10.10 5.39 5.46
N MET A 64 10.44 6.68 5.54
CA MET A 64 9.78 7.62 6.46
C MET A 64 8.27 7.73 6.21
N LEU A 65 7.84 7.84 4.96
CA LEU A 65 6.42 7.86 4.62
C LEU A 65 5.72 6.56 5.06
N THR A 66 6.38 5.43 4.85
CA THR A 66 5.84 4.12 5.22
C THR A 66 5.71 3.95 6.74
N ILE A 67 6.72 4.41 7.49
CA ILE A 67 6.65 4.49 8.95
C ILE A 67 5.51 5.41 9.38
N ALA A 68 5.29 6.54 8.69
CA ALA A 68 4.17 7.42 8.99
C ALA A 68 2.80 6.74 8.82
N PHE A 69 2.63 5.90 7.79
CA PHE A 69 1.42 5.09 7.62
C PHE A 69 1.24 4.05 8.73
N HIS A 70 2.35 3.47 9.20
CA HIS A 70 2.34 2.57 10.35
C HIS A 70 1.89 3.28 11.63
N GLU A 71 2.49 4.43 11.96
CA GLU A 71 2.10 5.23 13.12
C GLU A 71 0.64 5.73 13.03
N PHE A 72 0.19 6.06 11.82
CA PHE A 72 -1.20 6.41 11.59
C PHE A 72 -2.17 5.24 11.91
N GLY A 73 -1.77 4.00 11.62
CA GLY A 73 -2.54 2.81 11.98
C GLY A 73 -2.73 2.67 13.49
N HIS A 74 -1.66 2.89 14.26
CA HIS A 74 -1.73 2.95 15.72
C HIS A 74 -2.68 4.04 16.22
N ALA A 75 -2.52 5.26 15.70
CA ALA A 75 -3.33 6.41 16.08
C ALA A 75 -4.82 6.20 15.79
N PHE A 76 -5.13 5.64 14.61
CA PHE A 76 -6.48 5.32 14.20
C PHE A 76 -7.13 4.26 15.10
N ALA A 77 -6.43 3.15 15.36
CA ALA A 77 -6.94 2.11 16.24
C ALA A 77 -7.07 2.57 17.71
N ALA A 78 -6.16 3.43 18.17
CA ALA A 78 -6.28 4.04 19.50
C ALA A 78 -7.58 4.83 19.59
N LYS A 79 -7.89 5.66 18.59
CA LYS A 79 -9.14 6.43 18.57
C LYS A 79 -10.39 5.53 18.55
N LEU A 80 -10.39 4.46 17.74
CA LEU A 80 -11.51 3.52 17.66
C LEU A 80 -11.72 2.71 18.94
N THR A 81 -10.66 2.44 19.70
CA THR A 81 -10.72 1.65 20.94
C THR A 81 -10.90 2.50 22.20
N GLY A 82 -11.18 3.81 22.05
CA GLY A 82 -11.41 4.74 23.16
C GLY A 82 -10.13 5.28 23.80
N GLY A 83 -8.98 5.11 23.16
CA GLY A 83 -7.72 5.73 23.55
C GLY A 83 -7.57 7.16 23.02
N LYS A 84 -6.58 7.87 23.57
CA LYS A 84 -6.19 9.23 23.16
C LYS A 84 -4.76 9.20 22.63
N VAL A 85 -4.56 9.75 21.44
CA VAL A 85 -3.23 9.98 20.86
C VAL A 85 -2.69 11.28 21.43
N GLU A 86 -1.56 11.23 22.12
CA GLU A 86 -0.92 12.39 22.74
C GLU A 86 0.06 13.05 21.77
N SER A 87 0.88 12.26 21.09
CA SER A 87 1.78 12.73 20.05
C SER A 87 2.19 11.60 19.11
N ILE A 88 2.55 11.98 17.88
CA ILE A 88 3.20 11.11 16.90
C ILE A 88 4.52 11.77 16.56
N SER A 89 5.60 11.01 16.68
CA SER A 89 6.96 11.45 16.35
C SER A 89 7.55 10.50 15.32
N LEU A 90 8.23 11.06 14.32
CA LEU A 90 8.99 10.31 13.33
C LEU A 90 10.44 10.76 13.44
N ASP A 91 11.29 9.88 13.93
CA ASP A 91 12.72 10.09 14.03
C ASP A 91 13.46 9.36 12.89
N PRO A 92 14.32 10.08 12.16
CA PRO A 92 15.16 9.51 11.11
C PRO A 92 16.03 8.32 11.48
N ASN A 93 16.51 8.29 12.72
CA ASN A 93 17.48 7.34 13.24
C ASN A 93 16.80 6.26 14.09
N GLU A 94 15.75 6.64 14.81
CA GLU A 94 15.07 5.76 15.77
C GLU A 94 13.76 5.14 15.21
N GLY A 95 13.21 5.69 14.13
CA GLY A 95 11.93 5.25 13.55
C GLY A 95 10.72 6.05 14.05
N GLY A 96 9.53 5.46 13.98
CA GLY A 96 8.29 6.10 14.43
C GLY A 96 7.95 5.74 15.88
N VAL A 97 7.29 6.67 16.57
CA VAL A 97 6.65 6.39 17.86
C VAL A 97 5.35 7.16 18.01
N THR A 98 4.27 6.43 18.30
CA THR A 98 2.97 6.99 18.66
C THR A 98 2.76 6.89 20.17
N HIS A 99 2.81 8.03 20.86
CA HIS A 99 2.45 8.12 22.27
C HIS A 99 0.92 8.14 22.39
N MET A 100 0.38 7.10 23.00
CA MET A 100 -1.05 6.92 23.19
C MET A 100 -1.37 6.56 24.64
N ARG A 101 -2.49 7.07 25.15
CA ARG A 101 -3.03 6.77 26.48
C ARG A 101 -4.38 6.08 26.36
N GLY A 102 -4.54 4.95 27.05
CA GLY A 102 -5.73 4.13 26.96
C GLY A 102 -5.81 3.34 25.65
N GLY A 103 -7.01 2.90 25.28
CA GLY A 103 -7.23 2.01 24.14
C GLY A 103 -6.92 0.54 24.43
N LYS A 104 -7.39 -0.35 23.55
CA LYS A 104 -7.15 -1.80 23.68
C LYS A 104 -5.86 -2.16 22.97
N GLN A 105 -4.77 -2.34 23.73
CA GLN A 105 -3.44 -2.61 23.16
C GLN A 105 -3.37 -3.88 22.29
N ALA A 106 -4.22 -4.87 22.54
CA ALA A 106 -4.37 -6.04 21.67
C ALA A 106 -4.75 -5.67 20.22
N ILE A 107 -5.41 -4.53 20.02
CA ILE A 107 -5.83 -4.02 18.71
C ILE A 107 -4.87 -2.93 18.24
N THR A 108 -4.44 -2.02 19.12
CA THR A 108 -3.61 -0.89 18.70
C THR A 108 -2.21 -1.31 18.28
N LEU A 109 -1.59 -2.31 18.91
CA LEU A 109 -0.25 -2.81 18.54
C LEU A 109 -0.21 -3.41 17.13
N PRO A 110 -1.07 -4.39 16.75
CA PRO A 110 -1.06 -4.89 15.37
C PRO A 110 -1.56 -3.85 14.35
N ALA A 111 -2.32 -2.84 14.78
CA ALA A 111 -2.90 -1.87 13.85
C ALA A 111 -1.88 -1.04 13.08
N GLY A 112 -0.65 -0.89 13.57
CA GLY A 112 0.41 -0.24 12.79
C GLY A 112 0.75 -1.02 11.52
N TYR A 113 1.11 -2.31 11.70
CA TYR A 113 1.43 -3.19 10.57
C TYR A 113 0.24 -3.42 9.66
N LEU A 114 -0.96 -3.61 10.23
CA LEU A 114 -2.17 -3.81 9.43
C LEU A 114 -2.56 -2.54 8.66
N GLY A 115 -2.47 -1.36 9.29
CA GLY A 115 -2.79 -0.08 8.68
C GLY A 115 -1.89 0.25 7.50
N SER A 116 -0.57 0.14 7.70
CA SER A 116 0.41 0.31 6.62
C SER A 116 0.22 -0.71 5.48
N SER A 117 -0.17 -1.95 5.81
CA SER A 117 -0.44 -3.00 4.82
C SER A 117 -1.68 -2.72 3.96
N ILE A 118 -2.76 -2.25 4.59
CA ILE A 118 -4.01 -1.87 3.92
C ILE A 118 -3.78 -0.66 3.02
N ILE A 119 -3.12 0.39 3.54
CA ILE A 119 -2.78 1.57 2.73
C ILE A 119 -1.90 1.17 1.55
N GLY A 120 -0.90 0.32 1.77
CA GLY A 120 -0.06 -0.21 0.69
C GLY A 120 -0.88 -0.97 -0.36
N ALA A 121 -1.82 -1.82 0.06
CA ALA A 121 -2.69 -2.56 -0.84
C ALA A 121 -3.59 -1.65 -1.68
N LEU A 122 -4.12 -0.57 -1.08
CA LEU A 122 -4.90 0.45 -1.79
C LEU A 122 -4.04 1.22 -2.80
N LEU A 123 -2.79 1.56 -2.46
CA LEU A 123 -1.87 2.20 -3.38
C LEU A 123 -1.48 1.26 -4.53
N ILE A 124 -1.26 -0.03 -4.26
CA ILE A 124 -1.04 -1.04 -5.29
C ILE A 124 -2.26 -1.11 -6.22
N PHE A 125 -3.47 -1.17 -5.67
CA PHE A 125 -4.71 -1.15 -6.44
C PHE A 125 -4.78 0.08 -7.35
N CYS A 126 -4.53 1.28 -6.82
CA CYS A 126 -4.47 2.52 -7.62
C CYS A 126 -3.37 2.46 -8.69
N GLY A 127 -2.26 1.80 -8.40
CA GLY A 127 -1.14 1.55 -9.31
C GLY A 127 -1.46 0.66 -10.51
N PHE A 128 -2.68 0.12 -10.65
CA PHE A 128 -3.14 -0.55 -11.87
C PHE A 128 -3.77 0.40 -12.90
N ASN A 129 -4.02 1.67 -12.55
CA ASN A 129 -4.66 2.64 -13.43
C ASN A 129 -4.07 4.04 -13.30
N ILE A 130 -3.89 4.75 -14.43
CA ILE A 130 -3.29 6.09 -14.45
C ILE A 130 -4.16 7.12 -13.69
N VAL A 131 -5.47 7.14 -13.91
CA VAL A 131 -6.38 8.11 -13.25
C VAL A 131 -6.48 7.81 -11.76
N ALA A 132 -6.58 6.54 -11.37
CA ALA A 132 -6.55 6.16 -9.95
C ALA A 132 -5.23 6.56 -9.28
N SER A 133 -4.10 6.40 -9.97
CA SER A 133 -2.78 6.84 -9.49
C SER A 133 -2.66 8.37 -9.37
N LYS A 134 -3.25 9.13 -10.29
CA LYS A 134 -3.37 10.59 -10.18
C LYS A 134 -4.14 10.99 -8.91
N ILE A 135 -5.26 10.33 -8.62
CA ILE A 135 -6.03 10.60 -7.40
C ILE A 135 -5.20 10.25 -6.16
N ALA A 136 -4.58 9.06 -6.16
CA ALA A 136 -3.74 8.60 -5.06
C ALA A 136 -2.55 9.53 -4.78
N SER A 137 -1.96 10.14 -5.80
CA SER A 137 -0.80 11.01 -5.60
C SER A 137 -1.13 12.32 -4.88
N PHE A 138 -2.38 12.81 -4.92
CA PHE A 138 -2.78 13.95 -4.08
C PHE A 138 -2.75 13.59 -2.60
N VAL A 139 -3.24 12.38 -2.27
CA VAL A 139 -3.19 11.85 -0.90
C VAL A 139 -1.73 11.64 -0.48
N LEU A 140 -0.91 11.01 -1.33
CA LEU A 140 0.52 10.85 -1.06
C LEU A 140 1.24 12.18 -0.89
N GLY A 141 0.95 13.17 -1.73
CA GLY A 141 1.52 14.52 -1.61
C GLY A 141 1.17 15.16 -0.27
N ALA A 142 -0.09 15.08 0.16
CA ALA A 142 -0.51 15.56 1.47
C ALA A 142 0.21 14.81 2.61
N CYS A 143 0.36 13.49 2.50
CA CYS A 143 1.09 12.69 3.48
C CYS A 143 2.58 13.05 3.53
N PHE A 144 3.22 13.31 2.39
CA PHE A 144 4.60 13.79 2.30
C PHE A 144 4.79 15.17 2.97
N LEU A 145 3.85 16.09 2.76
CA LEU A 145 3.85 17.40 3.43
C LEU A 145 3.69 17.25 4.96
N LEU A 146 2.82 16.34 5.40
CA LEU A 146 2.67 16.04 6.82
C LEU A 146 3.95 15.41 7.40
N THR A 147 4.60 14.52 6.66
CA THR A 147 5.90 13.96 7.08
C THR A 147 6.94 15.06 7.21
N LEU A 148 7.00 16.00 6.27
CA LEU A 148 7.92 17.14 6.32
C LEU A 148 7.80 17.95 7.62
N TYR A 149 6.59 18.11 8.15
CA TYR A 149 6.36 18.79 9.43
C TYR A 149 7.09 18.11 10.60
N TRP A 150 7.04 16.78 10.68
CA TRP A 150 7.75 16.01 11.71
C TRP A 150 9.25 15.96 11.49
N ALA A 151 9.64 15.94 10.23
CA ALA A 151 11.01 15.69 9.79
C ALA A 151 11.87 16.97 9.72
N ARG A 152 11.30 18.13 10.07
CA ARG A 152 11.93 19.47 10.06
C ARG A 152 13.22 19.63 10.88
N LYS A 153 13.55 18.66 11.73
CA LYS A 153 14.71 18.71 12.63
C LYS A 153 15.99 18.25 11.94
N ASP A 154 15.90 17.54 10.82
CA ASP A 154 17.06 17.07 10.05
C ASP A 154 17.00 17.58 8.60
N TRP A 155 18.10 18.19 8.13
CA TRP A 155 18.12 18.83 6.82
C TRP A 155 18.21 17.82 5.67
N LEU A 156 18.92 16.70 5.86
CA LEU A 156 18.99 15.63 4.85
C LEU A 156 17.61 15.01 4.64
N THR A 157 16.88 14.82 5.73
CA THR A 157 15.49 14.37 5.73
C THR A 157 14.56 15.31 4.96
N ILE A 158 14.67 16.63 5.18
CA ILE A 158 13.90 17.63 4.43
C ILE A 158 14.18 17.52 2.93
N ILE A 159 15.46 17.49 2.54
CA ILE A 159 15.86 17.41 1.13
C ILE A 159 15.30 16.15 0.47
N THR A 160 15.42 14.99 1.13
CA THR A 160 14.96 13.72 0.56
C THR A 160 13.43 13.66 0.42
N ILE A 161 12.67 14.21 1.37
CA ILE A 161 11.20 14.32 1.25
C ILE A 161 10.81 15.28 0.13
N LEU A 162 11.51 16.41 0.00
CA LEU A 162 11.28 17.34 -1.11
C LEU A 162 11.61 16.71 -2.46
N LEU A 163 12.68 15.91 -2.55
CA LEU A 163 13.03 15.16 -3.76
C LEU A 163 11.98 14.09 -4.09
N ALA A 164 11.46 13.36 -3.10
CA ALA A 164 10.39 12.38 -3.31
C ALA A 164 9.08 13.04 -3.76
N THR A 165 8.75 14.20 -3.18
CA THR A 165 7.59 15.01 -3.60
C THR A 165 7.80 15.57 -5.01
N GLY A 166 9.01 16.07 -5.30
CA GLY A 166 9.42 16.53 -6.62
C GLY A 166 9.36 15.43 -7.67
N LEU A 167 9.72 14.19 -7.31
CA LEU A 167 9.58 13.02 -8.17
C LEU A 167 8.11 12.72 -8.48
N LEU A 168 7.21 12.76 -7.48
CA LEU A 168 5.77 12.60 -7.71
C LEU A 168 5.23 13.67 -8.68
N VAL A 169 5.62 14.93 -8.48
CA VAL A 169 5.21 16.04 -9.36
C VAL A 169 5.81 15.87 -10.75
N ALA A 170 7.09 15.53 -10.89
CA ALA A 170 7.72 15.31 -12.19
C ALA A 170 7.06 14.16 -12.95
N CYS A 171 6.81 13.04 -12.28
CA CYS A 171 6.15 11.88 -12.87
C CYS A 171 4.69 12.13 -13.26
N TRP A 172 4.05 13.18 -12.72
CA TRP A 172 2.73 13.61 -13.16
C TRP A 172 2.75 14.13 -14.61
N PHE A 173 3.81 14.85 -15.00
CA PHE A 173 3.93 15.42 -16.34
C PHE A 173 4.53 14.46 -17.37
N ILE A 174 5.22 13.40 -16.94
CA ILE A 174 5.82 12.41 -17.85
C ILE A 174 4.75 11.45 -18.39
N ALA A 175 4.63 11.38 -19.73
CA ALA A 175 3.75 10.45 -20.43
C ALA A 175 2.32 10.40 -19.87
N HIS A 176 1.71 11.57 -19.65
CA HIS A 176 0.36 11.72 -19.07
C HIS A 176 0.17 10.99 -17.72
N ALA A 177 1.18 11.02 -16.86
CA ALA A 177 1.20 10.36 -15.55
C ALA A 177 1.32 8.82 -15.59
N GLN A 178 1.74 8.25 -16.71
CA GLN A 178 2.08 6.82 -16.77
C GLN A 178 3.26 6.49 -15.83
N ALA A 179 4.25 7.36 -15.73
CA ALA A 179 5.36 7.17 -14.78
C ALA A 179 4.88 7.26 -13.32
N LEU A 180 3.94 8.16 -13.02
CA LEU A 180 3.39 8.34 -11.68
C LEU A 180 2.74 7.05 -11.15
N ARG A 181 2.03 6.33 -12.03
CA ARG A 181 1.42 5.04 -11.69
C ARG A 181 2.44 4.05 -11.11
N PHE A 182 3.65 4.01 -11.67
CA PHE A 182 4.72 3.13 -11.18
C PHE A 182 5.33 3.62 -9.86
N VAL A 183 5.41 4.93 -9.64
CA VAL A 183 5.85 5.48 -8.34
C VAL A 183 4.83 5.17 -7.24
N VAL A 184 3.53 5.34 -7.51
CA VAL A 184 2.45 4.99 -6.58
C VAL A 184 2.49 3.49 -6.27
N LEU A 185 2.69 2.65 -7.30
CA LEU A 185 2.82 1.21 -7.15
C LEU A 185 4.03 0.83 -6.29
N PHE A 186 5.18 1.49 -6.50
CA PHE A 186 6.40 1.29 -5.71
C PHE A 186 6.19 1.62 -4.23
N ILE A 187 5.58 2.78 -3.93
CA ILE A 187 5.25 3.18 -2.56
C ILE A 187 4.26 2.19 -1.94
N GLY A 188 3.29 1.72 -2.73
CA GLY A 188 2.32 0.71 -2.30
C GLY A 188 2.99 -0.61 -1.91
N VAL A 189 3.88 -1.15 -2.75
CA VAL A 189 4.62 -2.39 -2.45
C VAL A 189 5.47 -2.22 -1.19
N MET A 190 6.17 -1.09 -1.06
CA MET A 190 7.02 -0.87 0.10
C MET A 190 6.21 -0.73 1.40
N SER A 191 5.06 -0.05 1.34
CA SER A 191 4.13 0.05 2.47
C SER A 191 3.46 -1.27 2.83
N SER A 192 3.06 -2.05 1.82
CA SER A 192 2.45 -3.36 2.03
C SER A 192 3.36 -4.34 2.75
N LEU A 193 4.66 -4.28 2.49
CA LEU A 193 5.66 -5.18 3.08
C LEU A 193 6.39 -4.58 4.29
N TYR A 194 5.92 -3.46 4.82
CA TYR A 194 6.60 -2.77 5.93
C TYR A 194 6.83 -3.67 7.15
N SER A 195 5.84 -4.48 7.53
CA SER A 195 5.96 -5.42 8.65
C SER A 195 7.13 -6.39 8.46
N VAL A 196 7.27 -6.96 7.26
CA VAL A 196 8.37 -7.86 6.88
C VAL A 196 9.70 -7.15 7.05
N TRP A 197 9.81 -5.92 6.54
CA TRP A 197 11.04 -5.13 6.61
C TRP A 197 11.42 -4.75 8.04
N ASP A 198 10.45 -4.39 8.87
CA ASP A 198 10.69 -4.01 10.26
C ASP A 198 11.15 -5.22 11.10
N ILE A 199 10.60 -6.41 10.83
CA ILE A 199 11.06 -7.67 11.46
C ILE A 199 12.45 -8.05 10.98
N CYS A 200 12.75 -7.90 9.69
CA CYS A 200 14.11 -8.11 9.16
C CYS A 200 15.11 -7.14 9.81
N ASP A 201 14.76 -5.85 9.95
CA ASP A 201 15.57 -4.86 10.64
C ASP A 201 15.81 -5.26 12.12
N ASP A 202 14.76 -5.70 12.83
CA ASP A 202 14.85 -6.13 14.24
C ASP A 202 15.77 -7.36 14.40
N LEU A 203 15.68 -8.34 13.49
CA LEU A 203 16.46 -9.57 13.53
C LEU A 203 17.93 -9.38 13.10
N ILE A 204 18.18 -8.61 12.05
CA ILE A 204 19.50 -8.47 11.42
C ILE A 204 20.29 -7.35 12.06
N LEU A 205 19.65 -6.20 12.33
CA LEU A 205 20.33 -4.97 12.72
C LEU A 205 20.16 -4.64 14.20
N ARG A 206 19.35 -5.42 14.95
CA ARG A 206 19.11 -5.24 16.38
C ARG A 206 18.78 -3.77 16.70
N LYS A 207 17.70 -3.26 16.10
CA LYS A 207 17.25 -1.88 16.31
C LYS A 207 17.15 -1.56 17.80
N VAL A 208 17.46 -0.32 18.14
CA VAL A 208 17.38 0.21 19.51
C VAL A 208 15.92 0.26 19.98
N ASN A 209 14.99 0.62 19.08
CA ASN A 209 13.56 0.59 19.34
C ASN A 209 12.99 -0.82 19.16
N SER A 210 12.20 -1.26 20.15
CA SER A 210 11.53 -2.55 20.09
C SER A 210 10.37 -2.52 19.08
N SER A 211 10.35 -3.50 18.19
CA SER A 211 9.23 -3.74 17.26
C SER A 211 7.90 -3.96 18.00
N ASP A 212 6.76 -3.67 17.36
CA ASP A 212 5.44 -3.97 17.92
C ASP A 212 5.27 -5.45 18.22
N ALA A 213 5.95 -6.31 17.46
CA ALA A 213 5.93 -7.76 17.67
C ALA A 213 6.62 -8.13 18.98
N SER A 214 7.72 -7.44 19.30
CA SER A 214 8.40 -7.57 20.59
C SER A 214 7.57 -7.05 21.75
N VAL A 215 6.88 -5.91 21.58
CA VAL A 215 6.00 -5.35 22.63
C VAL A 215 4.78 -6.26 22.86
N PHE A 216 4.18 -6.77 21.79
CA PHE A 216 3.04 -7.68 21.86
C PHE A 216 3.42 -9.00 22.51
N ALA A 217 4.55 -9.59 22.15
CA ALA A 217 5.06 -10.81 22.76
C ALA A 217 5.31 -10.64 24.27
N LYS A 218 5.87 -9.50 24.70
CA LYS A 218 6.07 -9.20 26.14
C LYS A 218 4.75 -9.10 26.91
N ARG A 219 3.67 -8.65 26.27
CA ARG A 219 2.38 -8.42 26.92
C ARG A 219 1.44 -9.62 26.87
N TYR A 220 1.39 -10.33 25.77
CA TYR A 220 0.45 -11.42 25.50
C TYR A 220 1.11 -12.80 25.42
N GLY A 221 2.43 -12.86 25.59
CA GLY A 221 3.22 -14.10 25.51
C GLY A 221 3.61 -14.49 24.08
N GLY A 222 4.36 -15.58 23.98
CA GLY A 222 4.93 -16.06 22.72
C GLY A 222 6.26 -15.40 22.36
N SER A 223 6.76 -15.70 21.16
CA SER A 223 8.00 -15.12 20.63
C SER A 223 7.67 -13.93 19.72
N SER A 224 8.49 -12.87 19.78
CA SER A 224 8.41 -11.75 18.84
C SER A 224 8.49 -12.21 17.38
N ARG A 225 9.26 -13.27 17.11
CA ARG A 225 9.40 -13.87 15.77
C ARG A 225 8.10 -14.49 15.28
N CYS A 226 7.36 -15.16 16.17
CA CYS A 226 6.09 -15.80 15.84
C CYS A 226 5.04 -14.74 15.46
N TRP A 227 4.88 -13.72 16.31
CA TRP A 227 3.97 -12.61 16.03
C TRP A 227 4.37 -11.82 14.78
N GLY A 228 5.67 -11.59 14.59
CA GLY A 228 6.19 -10.97 13.38
C GLY A 228 5.84 -11.76 12.12
N MET A 229 6.06 -13.08 12.12
CA MET A 229 5.72 -13.95 10.98
C MET A 229 4.22 -13.92 10.69
N ILE A 230 3.36 -13.98 11.72
CA ILE A 230 1.91 -13.89 11.55
C ILE A 230 1.52 -12.59 10.84
N TRP A 231 2.02 -11.45 11.30
CA TRP A 231 1.68 -10.17 10.67
C TRP A 231 2.30 -10.00 9.30
N SER A 232 3.49 -10.55 9.06
CA SER A 232 4.09 -10.60 7.72
C SER A 232 3.20 -11.37 6.73
N VAL A 233 2.65 -12.52 7.15
CA VAL A 233 1.71 -13.28 6.33
C VAL A 233 0.45 -12.48 6.05
N VAL A 234 -0.12 -11.82 7.05
CA VAL A 234 -1.30 -10.96 6.88
C VAL A 234 -1.01 -9.80 5.92
N SER A 235 0.15 -9.17 6.02
CA SER A 235 0.62 -8.12 5.11
C SER A 235 0.71 -8.61 3.66
N VAL A 236 1.27 -9.80 3.43
CA VAL A 236 1.32 -10.42 2.10
C VAL A 236 -0.08 -10.73 1.57
N CYS A 237 -1.01 -11.18 2.43
CA CYS A 237 -2.41 -11.38 2.04
C CYS A 237 -3.10 -10.08 1.61
N PHE A 238 -2.85 -8.97 2.31
CA PHE A 238 -3.35 -7.65 1.88
C PHE A 238 -2.74 -7.20 0.56
N MET A 239 -1.44 -7.41 0.36
CA MET A 239 -0.80 -7.13 -0.91
C MET A 239 -1.44 -7.94 -2.04
N ALA A 240 -1.63 -9.25 -1.83
CA ALA A 240 -2.26 -10.13 -2.80
C ALA A 240 -3.72 -9.71 -3.10
N SER A 241 -4.48 -9.28 -2.10
CA SER A 241 -5.85 -8.79 -2.31
C SER A 241 -5.88 -7.49 -3.11
N GLY A 242 -4.95 -6.57 -2.87
CA GLY A 242 -4.78 -5.35 -3.66
C GLY A 242 -4.46 -5.64 -5.13
N ILE A 243 -3.59 -6.62 -5.38
CA ILE A 243 -3.26 -7.09 -6.74
C ILE A 243 -4.48 -7.71 -7.42
N VAL A 244 -5.15 -8.65 -6.76
CA VAL A 244 -6.34 -9.33 -7.32
C VAL A 244 -7.47 -8.32 -7.58
N ALA A 245 -7.69 -7.38 -6.67
CA ALA A 245 -8.65 -6.31 -6.86
C ALA A 245 -8.27 -5.42 -8.05
N GLY A 246 -6.99 -5.07 -8.22
CA GLY A 246 -6.50 -4.29 -9.35
C GLY A 246 -6.70 -5.01 -10.68
N LEU A 247 -6.41 -6.31 -10.73
CA LEU A 247 -6.65 -7.17 -11.88
C LEU A 247 -8.15 -7.31 -12.23
N ALA A 248 -9.00 -7.35 -11.20
CA ALA A 248 -10.45 -7.45 -11.38
C ALA A 248 -11.08 -6.12 -11.84
N ALA A 249 -10.61 -4.99 -11.30
CA ALA A 249 -11.19 -3.66 -11.56
C ALA A 249 -10.67 -2.99 -12.82
N PHE A 250 -9.38 -3.18 -13.17
CA PHE A 250 -8.72 -2.42 -14.24
C PHE A 250 -8.28 -3.32 -15.38
N ARG A 251 -9.17 -3.52 -16.36
CA ARG A 251 -8.91 -4.34 -17.57
C ARG A 251 -8.47 -3.52 -18.79
N GLN A 252 -8.27 -2.22 -18.63
CA GLN A 252 -7.90 -1.32 -19.72
C GLN A 252 -6.47 -1.58 -20.23
N THR A 253 -6.24 -1.39 -21.53
CA THR A 253 -4.89 -1.39 -22.13
C THR A 253 -4.14 -0.09 -21.83
N TRP A 254 -2.84 -0.03 -22.14
CA TRP A 254 -2.04 1.18 -21.98
C TRP A 254 -2.63 2.38 -22.72
N GLU A 255 -3.04 2.18 -23.97
CA GLU A 255 -3.60 3.22 -24.82
C GLU A 255 -4.91 3.75 -24.23
N GLN A 256 -5.79 2.85 -23.78
CA GLN A 256 -7.05 3.23 -23.15
C GLN A 256 -6.81 4.05 -21.88
N GLN A 257 -5.92 3.59 -20.99
CA GLN A 257 -5.60 4.35 -19.77
C GLN A 257 -5.01 5.73 -20.07
N ILE A 258 -4.17 5.84 -21.10
CA ILE A 258 -3.61 7.13 -21.53
C ILE A 258 -4.72 8.03 -22.07
N GLN A 259 -5.64 7.54 -22.89
CA GLN A 259 -6.77 8.35 -23.37
C GLN A 259 -7.66 8.81 -22.21
N ASP A 260 -8.02 7.91 -21.28
CA ASP A 260 -8.80 8.24 -20.10
C ASP A 260 -8.11 9.32 -19.25
N SER A 261 -6.78 9.23 -19.12
CA SER A 261 -5.98 10.20 -18.36
C SER A 261 -5.96 11.61 -18.94
N LYS A 262 -6.22 11.76 -20.25
CA LYS A 262 -6.36 13.08 -20.90
C LYS A 262 -7.68 13.75 -20.53
N GLY A 263 -8.73 12.96 -20.26
CA GLY A 263 -10.01 13.48 -19.77
C GLY A 263 -9.96 13.97 -18.32
N PHE A 264 -8.98 13.51 -17.53
CA PHE A 264 -8.83 13.83 -16.11
C PHE A 264 -7.55 14.62 -15.83
N ILE A 265 -7.69 15.94 -15.68
CA ILE A 265 -6.59 16.91 -15.43
C ILE A 265 -5.44 16.67 -16.43
N PRO A 266 -5.61 17.07 -17.70
CA PRO A 266 -4.62 16.83 -18.74
C PRO A 266 -3.33 17.60 -18.44
N THR A 267 -2.21 16.91 -18.65
CA THR A 267 -0.89 17.53 -18.72
C THR A 267 -0.56 17.79 -20.19
N ARG A 268 -0.12 19.01 -20.48
CA ARG A 268 0.35 19.43 -21.80
C ARG A 268 1.82 19.13 -21.96
#